data_AF-A0A258AX67-F1
#
_entry.id   AF-A0A258AX67-F1
#
_cell.length_a   1.000
_cell.length_b   1.000
_cell.length_c   1.000
_cell.angle_alpha   90.00
_cell.angle_beta   90.00
_cell.angle_gamma   90.00
#
_symmetry.space_group_name_H-M   'P 1'
#
loop_
_entity.id
_entity.type
_entity.pdbx_description
1 polymer ?
#
loop_
_entity_poly.entity_id
_entity_poly.type
_entity_poly.pdbx_seq_one_letter_code
_entity_poly.pdbx_strand_id
1 'polypeptide(L)'
;MVKFSRPSSVPSPPPMLDPFVTLEEAGFSLRPSGGVDRLAGWSPELIAALDWARISDLARAIAAAAGCELAGSRIMPDSAVLFGMIEEPRSAKARRAMVKTAPWNEWGATPETVHRFAQEVRTARDTRGILIAPAGFSPAALSTAQELRIEAVDAVALDAALRALPDAKRDFLFVITTAGDFTTPSCPICMKKLQRIEQEFLELPSRTIDMDGLIADSIVCDRLEVTAGCEVTFLQEVRARSITVAGHASGDFVCEGPVILEKGGTLSGTVAARSLVVRDGGELLGQFRILEGELGSFVKPAVRWHWRCAGADGRLECAWVVFEPHQ
;
A
#
# COMPACT_ATOMS: atom_id res chain seq x y z
N MET A 1 -26.92 -33.32 -75.16
CA MET A 1 -25.79 -34.26 -74.93
C MET A 1 -24.56 -33.42 -74.62
N VAL A 2 -23.84 -33.68 -73.51
CA VAL A 2 -22.46 -33.19 -73.21
C VAL A 2 -22.36 -31.68 -72.81
N LYS A 3 -21.65 -31.18 -71.79
CA LYS A 3 -20.83 -31.65 -70.65
C LYS A 3 -20.68 -30.46 -69.66
N PHE A 4 -20.47 -30.75 -68.37
CA PHE A 4 -19.98 -29.81 -67.35
C PHE A 4 -18.55 -29.34 -67.65
N SER A 5 -18.22 -28.08 -67.32
CA SER A 5 -16.87 -27.61 -66.99
C SER A 5 -16.93 -26.27 -66.22
N ARG A 6 -16.42 -26.24 -64.98
CA ARG A 6 -15.89 -25.04 -64.31
C ARG A 6 -14.38 -24.94 -64.63
N PRO A 7 -13.76 -23.74 -64.63
CA PRO A 7 -13.01 -23.35 -63.41
C PRO A 7 -12.87 -21.82 -63.13
N SER A 8 -12.36 -21.54 -61.91
CA SER A 8 -11.54 -20.39 -61.42
C SER A 8 -12.15 -18.98 -61.41
N SER A 9 -11.89 -18.07 -60.45
CA SER A 9 -11.08 -18.04 -59.22
C SER A 9 -11.43 -16.73 -58.50
N VAL A 10 -11.70 -16.77 -57.19
CA VAL A 10 -11.87 -15.57 -56.35
C VAL A 10 -10.50 -15.17 -55.80
N PRO A 11 -10.11 -13.88 -55.86
CA PRO A 11 -8.81 -13.43 -55.33
C PRO A 11 -8.78 -13.51 -53.80
N SER A 12 -7.66 -14.00 -53.28
CA SER A 12 -7.33 -14.07 -51.86
C SER A 12 -7.13 -12.68 -51.24
N PRO A 13 -7.56 -12.46 -49.98
CA PRO A 13 -7.29 -11.21 -49.26
C PRO A 13 -5.79 -11.07 -48.93
N PRO A 14 -5.28 -9.83 -48.77
CA PRO A 14 -3.87 -9.59 -48.46
C PRO A 14 -3.49 -10.16 -47.08
N PRO A 15 -2.22 -10.56 -46.88
CA PRO A 15 -1.76 -11.06 -45.60
C PRO A 15 -1.86 -9.97 -44.53
N MET A 16 -2.58 -10.26 -43.45
CA MET A 16 -2.50 -9.48 -42.21
C MET A 16 -1.07 -9.57 -41.70
N LEU A 17 -0.43 -8.41 -41.53
CA LEU A 17 0.86 -8.30 -40.86
C LEU A 17 0.70 -8.81 -39.42
N ASP A 18 1.54 -9.77 -39.07
CA ASP A 18 1.61 -10.33 -37.73
C ASP A 18 2.26 -9.29 -36.79
N PRO A 19 1.56 -8.79 -35.75
CA PRO A 19 2.11 -7.83 -34.79
C PRO A 19 3.34 -8.36 -34.04
N PHE A 20 3.61 -9.67 -34.10
CA PHE A 20 4.81 -10.28 -33.50
C PHE A 20 6.12 -9.93 -34.24
N VAL A 21 6.10 -9.62 -35.55
CA VAL A 21 7.33 -9.25 -36.30
C VAL A 21 7.78 -7.83 -35.97
N THR A 22 6.84 -6.92 -35.73
CA THR A 22 7.11 -5.50 -35.44
C THR A 22 7.79 -5.23 -34.08
N LEU A 23 7.73 -6.17 -33.13
CA LEU A 23 8.31 -5.99 -31.79
C LEU A 23 9.79 -6.40 -31.72
N GLU A 24 10.22 -7.40 -32.50
CA GLU A 24 11.64 -7.76 -32.63
C GLU A 24 12.41 -6.70 -33.42
N GLU A 25 11.81 -6.14 -34.48
CA GLU A 25 12.40 -5.04 -35.27
C GLU A 25 12.55 -3.74 -34.47
N ALA A 26 11.77 -3.55 -33.40
CA ALA A 26 11.81 -2.37 -32.54
C ALA A 26 12.94 -2.38 -31.49
N GLY A 27 13.81 -3.40 -31.48
CA GLY A 27 15.06 -3.37 -30.68
C GLY A 27 14.87 -3.50 -29.16
N PHE A 28 13.78 -4.10 -28.69
CA PHE A 28 13.58 -4.40 -27.28
C PHE A 28 14.57 -5.47 -26.79
N SER A 29 15.76 -5.04 -26.39
CA SER A 29 16.75 -5.88 -25.71
C SER A 29 16.33 -6.11 -24.25
N LEU A 30 15.98 -7.34 -23.92
CA LEU A 30 15.94 -7.84 -22.54
C LEU A 30 17.36 -7.82 -21.95
N ARG A 31 17.77 -6.70 -21.35
CA ARG A 31 18.89 -6.70 -20.40
C ARG A 31 18.32 -6.66 -18.98
N PRO A 32 18.37 -7.78 -18.24
CA PRO A 32 17.90 -7.81 -16.86
C PRO A 32 18.88 -7.01 -16.01
N SER A 33 18.46 -5.83 -15.58
CA SER A 33 19.21 -5.02 -14.62
C SER A 33 18.54 -5.18 -13.26
N GLY A 34 19.04 -6.13 -12.47
CA GLY A 34 18.88 -6.18 -11.01
C GLY A 34 17.55 -6.71 -10.46
N GLY A 35 17.58 -7.95 -9.95
CA GLY A 35 16.74 -8.34 -8.81
C GLY A 35 15.51 -9.23 -9.05
N VAL A 36 15.29 -9.77 -10.25
CA VAL A 36 14.09 -10.60 -10.55
C VAL A 36 14.49 -11.97 -11.09
N ASP A 37 15.07 -12.82 -10.23
CA ASP A 37 15.38 -14.22 -10.57
C ASP A 37 14.43 -15.20 -9.87
N ARG A 38 13.25 -14.73 -9.42
CA ARG A 38 12.29 -15.50 -8.61
C ARG A 38 10.86 -15.60 -9.15
N LEU A 39 10.54 -14.98 -10.29
CA LEU A 39 9.16 -14.94 -10.80
C LEU A 39 9.04 -15.70 -12.13
N ALA A 40 9.07 -17.03 -12.05
CA ALA A 40 8.89 -17.93 -13.18
C ALA A 40 7.40 -18.10 -13.58
N GLY A 41 6.63 -17.00 -13.62
CA GLY A 41 5.22 -16.99 -13.99
C GLY A 41 4.31 -16.22 -13.01
N TRP A 42 3.00 -16.33 -13.23
CA TRP A 42 2.00 -15.68 -12.39
C TRP A 42 1.98 -16.26 -10.97
N SER A 43 2.00 -15.36 -9.99
CA SER A 43 1.77 -15.65 -8.58
C SER A 43 1.03 -14.51 -7.91
N PRO A 44 0.31 -14.76 -6.80
CA PRO A 44 -0.31 -13.70 -6.02
C PRO A 44 0.69 -12.63 -5.54
N GLU A 45 1.92 -13.02 -5.20
CA GLU A 45 2.98 -12.11 -4.75
C GLU A 45 3.41 -11.16 -5.87
N LEU A 46 3.56 -11.67 -7.11
CA LEU A 46 3.83 -10.83 -8.26
C LEU A 46 2.70 -9.82 -8.49
N ILE A 47 1.45 -10.28 -8.44
CA ILE A 47 0.27 -9.42 -8.63
C ILE A 47 0.24 -8.34 -7.54
N ALA A 48 0.44 -8.70 -6.28
CA ALA A 48 0.45 -7.72 -5.17
C ALA A 48 1.57 -6.67 -5.31
N ALA A 49 2.70 -7.02 -5.93
CA ALA A 49 3.85 -6.14 -6.15
C ALA A 49 3.73 -5.23 -7.38
N LEU A 50 2.73 -5.44 -8.25
CA LEU A 50 2.51 -4.60 -9.42
C LEU A 50 2.09 -3.19 -9.01
N ASP A 51 2.51 -2.20 -9.80
CA ASP A 51 2.01 -0.85 -9.64
C ASP A 51 0.50 -0.75 -9.93
N TRP A 52 -0.15 0.30 -9.41
CA TRP A 52 -1.60 0.47 -9.55
C TRP A 52 -2.09 0.54 -11.01
N ALA A 53 -1.28 1.10 -11.91
CA ALA A 53 -1.64 1.22 -13.32
C ALA A 53 -1.57 -0.16 -13.98
N ARG A 54 -0.51 -0.93 -13.68
CA ARG A 54 -0.37 -2.32 -14.13
C ARG A 54 -1.50 -3.21 -13.62
N ILE A 55 -1.90 -3.08 -12.36
CA ILE A 55 -3.05 -3.81 -11.82
C ILE A 55 -4.34 -3.45 -12.53
N SER A 56 -4.55 -2.16 -12.79
CA SER A 56 -5.75 -1.67 -13.47
C SER A 56 -5.82 -2.18 -14.91
N ASP A 57 -4.70 -2.15 -15.63
CA ASP A 57 -4.59 -2.68 -16.99
C ASP A 57 -4.77 -4.20 -17.02
N LEU A 58 -4.15 -4.92 -16.08
CA LEU A 58 -4.29 -6.37 -15.93
C LEU A 58 -5.75 -6.77 -15.67
N ALA A 59 -6.42 -6.12 -14.72
CA ALA A 59 -7.82 -6.38 -14.39
C ALA A 59 -8.74 -6.16 -15.59
N ARG A 60 -8.52 -5.07 -16.34
CA ARG A 60 -9.25 -4.80 -17.59
C ARG A 60 -8.96 -5.86 -18.64
N ALA A 61 -7.70 -6.26 -18.81
CA ALA A 61 -7.32 -7.26 -19.79
C ALA A 61 -7.92 -8.64 -19.48
N ILE A 62 -7.97 -9.03 -18.20
CA ILE A 62 -8.65 -10.26 -17.75
C ILE A 62 -10.16 -10.18 -18.09
N ALA A 63 -10.83 -9.08 -17.75
CA ALA A 63 -12.26 -8.92 -18.04
C ALA A 63 -12.56 -8.93 -19.56
N ALA A 64 -11.75 -8.25 -20.36
CA ALA A 64 -11.86 -8.28 -21.82
C ALA A 64 -11.61 -9.68 -22.38
N ALA A 65 -10.61 -10.40 -21.86
CA ALA A 65 -10.29 -11.76 -22.25
C ALA A 65 -11.42 -12.76 -21.93
N ALA A 66 -12.19 -12.49 -20.86
CA ALA A 66 -13.40 -13.19 -20.46
C ALA A 66 -14.65 -12.80 -21.28
N GLY A 67 -14.53 -11.87 -22.23
CA GLY A 67 -15.61 -11.45 -23.13
C GLY A 67 -16.51 -10.34 -22.59
N CYS A 68 -16.07 -9.61 -21.56
CA CYS A 68 -16.78 -8.44 -21.05
C CYS A 68 -16.58 -7.23 -21.98
N GLU A 69 -17.60 -6.39 -22.11
CA GLU A 69 -17.48 -5.08 -22.73
C GLU A 69 -17.07 -4.05 -21.68
N LEU A 70 -16.02 -3.27 -21.94
CA LEU A 70 -15.46 -2.33 -20.97
C LEU A 70 -15.80 -0.89 -21.32
N ALA A 71 -16.24 -0.14 -20.31
CA ALA A 71 -16.36 1.32 -20.40
C ALA A 71 -14.99 1.99 -20.18
N GLY A 72 -14.96 3.32 -20.36
CA GLY A 72 -13.81 4.15 -20.02
C GLY A 72 -13.42 4.05 -18.55
N SER A 73 -12.14 4.29 -18.27
CA SER A 73 -11.59 4.33 -16.92
C SER A 73 -11.52 5.76 -16.41
N ARG A 74 -11.76 5.95 -15.12
CA ARG A 74 -11.47 7.18 -14.38
C ARG A 74 -10.35 6.89 -13.38
N ILE A 75 -9.24 7.60 -13.52
CA ILE A 75 -8.12 7.55 -12.58
C ILE A 75 -8.37 8.61 -11.50
N MET A 76 -8.26 8.22 -10.24
CA MET A 76 -8.41 9.10 -9.08
C MET A 76 -7.03 9.59 -8.60
N PRO A 77 -6.96 10.73 -7.89
CA PRO A 77 -5.68 11.26 -7.37
C PRO A 77 -4.96 10.34 -6.37
N ASP A 78 -5.71 9.44 -5.73
CA ASP A 78 -5.21 8.41 -4.79
C ASP A 78 -4.82 7.10 -5.50
N SER A 79 -4.73 7.15 -6.84
CA SER A 79 -4.51 6.07 -7.79
C SER A 79 -5.53 4.94 -7.82
N ALA A 80 -6.68 5.09 -7.18
CA ALA A 80 -7.80 4.20 -7.46
C ALA A 80 -8.26 4.40 -8.91
N VAL A 81 -8.55 3.31 -9.61
CA VAL A 81 -9.08 3.33 -10.97
C VAL A 81 -10.47 2.75 -10.94
N LEU A 82 -11.44 3.52 -11.43
CA LEU A 82 -12.82 3.11 -11.56
C LEU A 82 -13.14 2.87 -13.04
N PHE A 83 -13.71 1.72 -13.38
CA PHE A 83 -14.25 1.47 -14.71
C PHE A 83 -15.53 0.65 -14.64
N GLY A 84 -16.39 0.82 -15.65
CA GLY A 84 -17.58 -0.01 -15.83
C GLY A 84 -17.29 -1.20 -16.73
N MET A 85 -18.00 -2.29 -16.53
CA MET A 85 -18.04 -3.40 -17.49
C MET A 85 -19.43 -4.00 -17.61
N ILE A 86 -19.68 -4.64 -18.74
CA ILE A 86 -20.90 -5.41 -19.01
C ILE A 86 -20.49 -6.86 -19.28
N GLU A 87 -20.96 -7.75 -18.43
CA GLU A 87 -20.86 -9.20 -18.59
C GLU A 87 -21.97 -9.69 -19.53
N GLU A 88 -21.64 -10.64 -20.41
CA GLU A 88 -22.56 -11.18 -21.41
C GLU A 88 -23.34 -10.09 -22.20
N PRO A 89 -22.67 -9.11 -22.83
CA PRO A 89 -23.33 -7.94 -23.42
C PRO A 89 -24.36 -8.27 -24.51
N ARG A 90 -24.26 -9.45 -25.13
CA ARG A 90 -25.18 -9.93 -26.18
C ARG A 90 -26.31 -10.84 -25.65
N SER A 91 -26.40 -11.02 -24.33
CA SER A 91 -27.36 -11.90 -23.65
C SER A 91 -28.50 -11.09 -23.06
N ALA A 92 -29.69 -11.69 -22.96
CA ALA A 92 -30.80 -11.12 -22.17
C ALA A 92 -30.45 -11.02 -20.67
N LYS A 93 -29.37 -11.67 -20.24
CA LYS A 93 -28.83 -11.64 -18.86
C LYS A 93 -27.67 -10.66 -18.70
N ALA A 94 -27.50 -9.67 -19.57
CA ALA A 94 -26.39 -8.71 -19.46
C ALA A 94 -26.33 -8.06 -18.07
N ARG A 95 -25.17 -8.13 -17.40
CA ARG A 95 -25.00 -7.60 -16.04
C ARG A 95 -23.99 -6.46 -16.04
N ARG A 96 -24.39 -5.31 -15.50
CA ARG A 96 -23.48 -4.19 -15.29
C ARG A 96 -22.71 -4.38 -14.00
N ALA A 97 -21.40 -4.19 -14.08
CA ALA A 97 -20.51 -4.15 -12.94
C ALA A 97 -19.71 -2.84 -12.96
N MET A 98 -19.51 -2.29 -11.77
CA MET A 98 -18.59 -1.20 -11.51
C MET A 98 -17.39 -1.81 -10.80
N VAL A 99 -16.21 -1.61 -11.35
CA VAL A 99 -14.96 -2.16 -10.84
C VAL A 99 -14.09 -1.01 -10.36
N LYS A 100 -13.60 -1.09 -9.12
CA LYS A 100 -12.68 -0.11 -8.54
C LYS A 100 -11.45 -0.80 -7.99
N THR A 101 -10.26 -0.30 -8.29
CA THR A 101 -9.04 -0.69 -7.58
C THR A 101 -8.90 0.10 -6.29
N ALA A 102 -8.35 -0.53 -5.26
CA ALA A 102 -8.05 0.13 -4.00
C ALA A 102 -7.03 1.26 -4.23
N PRO A 103 -7.13 2.38 -3.48
CA PRO A 103 -6.11 3.42 -3.48
C PRO A 103 -4.72 2.84 -3.13
N TRP A 104 -3.64 3.45 -3.62
CA TRP A 104 -2.29 2.93 -3.35
C TRP A 104 -1.99 2.87 -1.85
N ASN A 105 -2.31 3.93 -1.09
CA ASN A 105 -2.07 3.94 0.36
C ASN A 105 -3.08 3.08 1.15
N GLU A 106 -4.11 2.54 0.48
CA GLU A 106 -5.10 1.62 1.05
C GLU A 106 -5.06 0.27 0.27
N TRP A 107 -3.87 -0.18 -0.16
CA TRP A 107 -3.71 -1.35 -1.05
C TRP A 107 -4.32 -2.64 -0.51
N GLY A 108 -4.38 -2.74 0.83
CA GLY A 108 -5.23 -3.67 1.56
C GLY A 108 -6.51 -2.97 2.02
N ALA A 109 -7.67 -3.48 1.62
CA ALA A 109 -8.94 -2.80 1.86
C ALA A 109 -9.38 -2.88 3.33
N THR A 110 -9.89 -1.76 3.84
CA THR A 110 -10.52 -1.65 5.16
C THR A 110 -12.05 -1.59 5.04
N PRO A 111 -12.82 -1.75 6.15
CA PRO A 111 -14.27 -1.55 6.13
C PRO A 111 -14.67 -0.19 5.56
N GLU A 112 -13.90 0.86 5.85
CA GLU A 112 -14.14 2.21 5.36
C GLU A 112 -13.97 2.31 3.84
N THR A 113 -12.93 1.65 3.28
CA THR A 113 -12.73 1.55 1.83
C THR A 113 -13.95 0.90 1.16
N VAL A 114 -14.45 -0.20 1.73
CA VAL A 114 -15.62 -0.92 1.22
C VAL A 114 -16.90 -0.08 1.31
N HIS A 115 -17.14 0.59 2.44
CA HIS A 115 -18.30 1.47 2.61
C HIS A 115 -18.31 2.62 1.59
N ARG A 116 -17.16 3.29 1.40
CA ARG A 116 -16.98 4.38 0.44
C ARG A 116 -17.33 3.91 -0.97
N PHE A 117 -16.81 2.74 -1.37
CA PHE A 117 -17.11 2.19 -2.68
C PHE A 117 -18.58 1.75 -2.82
N ALA A 118 -19.17 1.14 -1.80
CA ALA A 118 -20.59 0.77 -1.82
C ALA A 118 -21.51 1.98 -1.98
N GLN A 119 -21.16 3.14 -1.41
CA GLN A 119 -21.88 4.39 -1.65
C GLN A 119 -21.81 4.81 -3.12
N GLU A 120 -20.63 4.72 -3.76
CA GLU A 120 -20.48 5.01 -5.20
C GLU A 120 -21.34 4.06 -6.05
N VAL A 121 -21.31 2.75 -5.76
CA VAL A 121 -22.09 1.75 -6.49
C VAL A 121 -23.59 2.01 -6.39
N ARG A 122 -24.10 2.44 -5.23
CA ARG A 122 -25.53 2.79 -5.05
C ARG A 122 -25.99 3.96 -5.92
N THR A 123 -25.08 4.83 -6.35
CA THR A 123 -25.43 5.91 -7.29
C THR A 123 -25.65 5.39 -8.71
N ALA A 124 -25.15 4.20 -9.03
CA ALA A 124 -25.35 3.53 -10.31
C ALA A 124 -26.52 2.53 -10.25
N ARG A 125 -27.51 2.70 -11.14
CA ARG A 125 -28.69 1.81 -11.19
C ARG A 125 -28.31 0.42 -11.69
N ASP A 126 -28.89 -0.62 -11.07
CA ASP A 126 -28.74 -2.03 -11.42
C ASP A 126 -27.29 -2.44 -11.74
N THR A 127 -26.36 -2.01 -10.88
CA THR A 127 -24.93 -2.25 -11.06
C THR A 127 -24.38 -2.94 -9.82
N ARG A 128 -23.64 -4.03 -10.01
CA ARG A 128 -22.92 -4.70 -8.91
C ARG A 128 -21.54 -4.07 -8.73
N GLY A 129 -21.03 -4.04 -7.50
CA GLY A 129 -19.69 -3.52 -7.20
C GLY A 129 -18.66 -4.63 -7.12
N ILE A 130 -17.49 -4.40 -7.71
CA ILE A 130 -16.29 -5.24 -7.57
C ILE A 130 -15.16 -4.35 -7.07
N LEU A 131 -14.61 -4.65 -5.90
CA LEU A 131 -13.47 -3.95 -5.32
C LEU A 131 -12.24 -4.83 -5.44
N ILE A 132 -11.19 -4.32 -6.08
CA ILE A 132 -9.91 -5.00 -6.25
C ILE A 132 -8.92 -4.44 -5.23
N ALA A 133 -8.46 -5.25 -4.29
CA ALA A 133 -7.44 -4.89 -3.30
C ALA A 133 -6.30 -5.91 -3.32
N PRO A 134 -5.19 -5.64 -4.05
CA PRO A 134 -4.16 -6.64 -4.28
C PRO A 134 -3.45 -7.13 -3.02
N ALA A 135 -3.34 -6.29 -1.98
CA ALA A 135 -2.81 -6.71 -0.67
C ALA A 135 -3.86 -7.38 0.24
N GLY A 136 -5.06 -7.65 -0.28
CA GLY A 136 -6.12 -8.37 0.42
C GLY A 136 -7.10 -7.48 1.18
N PHE A 137 -7.92 -8.12 2.01
CA PHE A 137 -8.99 -7.49 2.78
C PHE A 137 -8.82 -7.85 4.26
N SER A 138 -9.03 -6.89 5.16
CA SER A 138 -9.15 -7.23 6.58
C SER A 138 -10.40 -8.10 6.83
N PRO A 139 -10.45 -8.92 7.90
CA PRO A 139 -11.63 -9.72 8.22
C PRO A 139 -12.91 -8.89 8.34
N ALA A 140 -12.80 -7.68 8.90
CA ALA A 140 -13.91 -6.74 9.00
C ALA A 140 -14.35 -6.21 7.63
N ALA A 141 -13.39 -5.95 6.73
CA ALA A 141 -13.68 -5.52 5.37
C ALA A 141 -14.41 -6.59 4.56
N LEU A 142 -14.05 -7.88 4.74
CA LEU A 142 -14.76 -9.01 4.12
C LEU A 142 -16.21 -9.12 4.61
N SER A 143 -16.45 -9.00 5.94
CA SER A 143 -17.82 -8.98 6.49
C SER A 143 -18.63 -7.84 5.88
N THR A 144 -18.04 -6.64 5.85
CA THR A 144 -18.68 -5.46 5.25
C THR A 144 -18.97 -5.66 3.75
N ALA A 145 -18.04 -6.24 3.00
CA ALA A 145 -18.22 -6.50 1.57
C ALA A 145 -19.38 -7.46 1.32
N GLN A 146 -19.48 -8.52 2.13
CA GLN A 146 -20.60 -9.47 2.07
C GLN A 146 -21.94 -8.80 2.40
N GLU A 147 -22.01 -8.02 3.48
CA GLU A 147 -23.21 -7.29 3.89
C GLU A 147 -23.69 -6.30 2.81
N LEU A 148 -22.74 -5.60 2.19
CA LEU A 148 -23.01 -4.58 1.17
C LEU A 148 -23.08 -5.15 -0.26
N ARG A 149 -22.92 -6.48 -0.43
CA ARG A 149 -22.91 -7.18 -1.71
C ARG A 149 -21.86 -6.64 -2.70
N ILE A 150 -20.70 -6.27 -2.18
CA ILE A 150 -19.51 -5.94 -2.96
C ILE A 150 -18.70 -7.21 -3.14
N GLU A 151 -18.36 -7.52 -4.39
CA GLU A 151 -17.43 -8.60 -4.71
C GLU A 151 -16.01 -8.16 -4.34
N ALA A 152 -15.38 -8.91 -3.44
CA ALA A 152 -14.01 -8.68 -3.01
C ALA A 152 -13.05 -9.51 -3.88
N VAL A 153 -12.09 -8.85 -4.52
CA VAL A 153 -11.09 -9.47 -5.40
C VAL A 153 -9.71 -9.07 -4.91
N ASP A 154 -8.91 -10.04 -4.46
CA ASP A 154 -7.51 -9.85 -4.08
C ASP A 154 -6.55 -10.44 -5.13
N ALA A 155 -5.25 -10.43 -4.83
CA ALA A 155 -4.25 -11.01 -5.73
C ALA A 155 -4.45 -12.52 -5.97
N VAL A 156 -4.98 -13.26 -4.99
CA VAL A 156 -5.26 -14.70 -5.14
C VAL A 156 -6.44 -14.92 -6.10
N ALA A 157 -7.49 -14.12 -5.98
CA ALA A 157 -8.62 -14.14 -6.90
C ALA A 157 -8.22 -13.74 -8.33
N LEU A 158 -7.33 -12.75 -8.50
CA LEU A 158 -6.79 -12.36 -9.80
C LEU A 158 -5.92 -13.47 -10.42
N ASP A 159 -5.06 -14.13 -9.64
CA ASP A 159 -4.27 -15.28 -10.10
C ASP A 159 -5.19 -16.43 -10.56
N ALA A 160 -6.25 -16.72 -9.80
CA ALA A 160 -7.25 -17.72 -10.19
C ALA A 160 -7.94 -17.35 -11.51
N ALA A 161 -8.30 -16.07 -11.70
CA ALA A 161 -8.90 -15.60 -12.95
C ALA A 161 -7.92 -15.73 -14.13
N LEU A 162 -6.63 -15.44 -13.93
CA LEU A 162 -5.58 -15.63 -14.94
C LEU A 162 -5.41 -17.10 -15.32
N ARG A 163 -5.47 -18.02 -14.35
CA ARG A 163 -5.37 -19.46 -14.59
C ARG A 163 -6.58 -20.04 -15.33
N ALA A 164 -7.73 -19.37 -15.25
CA ALA A 164 -8.92 -19.75 -16.01
C ALA A 164 -8.87 -19.33 -17.50
N LEU A 165 -7.92 -18.47 -17.89
CA LEU A 165 -7.71 -18.08 -19.27
C LEU A 165 -6.91 -19.15 -20.05
N PRO A 166 -7.07 -19.23 -21.38
CA PRO A 166 -6.20 -20.03 -22.23
C PRO A 166 -4.72 -19.66 -22.04
N ASP A 167 -3.83 -20.65 -22.03
CA ASP A 167 -2.39 -20.47 -21.76
C ASP A 167 -1.76 -19.35 -22.60
N ALA A 168 -2.03 -19.34 -23.91
CA ALA A 168 -1.51 -18.30 -24.82
C ALA A 168 -1.91 -16.87 -24.41
N LYS A 169 -3.12 -16.68 -23.87
CA LYS A 169 -3.56 -15.37 -23.37
C LYS A 169 -2.88 -15.06 -22.04
N ARG A 170 -2.82 -16.03 -21.13
CA ARG A 170 -2.18 -15.86 -19.82
C ARG A 170 -0.71 -15.48 -19.96
N ASP A 171 0.01 -16.12 -20.87
CA ASP A 171 1.43 -15.89 -21.12
C ASP A 171 1.64 -14.52 -21.81
N PHE A 172 0.78 -14.16 -22.76
CA PHE A 172 0.79 -12.81 -23.35
C PHE A 172 0.59 -11.72 -22.29
N LEU A 173 -0.41 -11.88 -21.40
CA LEU A 173 -0.65 -10.94 -20.31
C LEU A 173 0.56 -10.84 -19.37
N PHE A 174 1.25 -11.95 -19.12
CA PHE A 174 2.45 -11.95 -18.27
C PHE A 174 3.53 -11.05 -18.87
N VAL A 175 3.84 -11.24 -20.15
CA VAL A 175 4.87 -10.48 -20.87
C VAL A 175 4.56 -8.99 -20.86
N ILE A 176 3.34 -8.57 -21.20
CA ILE A 176 3.01 -7.15 -21.28
C ILE A 176 2.94 -6.47 -19.89
N THR A 177 2.53 -7.22 -18.86
CA THR A 177 2.37 -6.68 -17.50
C THR A 177 3.72 -6.49 -16.81
N THR A 178 4.64 -7.43 -17.05
CA THR A 178 6.00 -7.43 -16.45
C THR A 178 7.05 -6.75 -17.33
N ALA A 179 6.66 -6.19 -18.48
CA ALA A 179 7.56 -5.45 -19.33
C ALA A 179 8.01 -4.13 -18.68
N GLY A 180 9.32 -3.94 -18.56
CA GLY A 180 9.94 -2.73 -18.01
C GLY A 180 9.80 -2.63 -16.49
N ASP A 181 9.78 -1.40 -15.98
CA ASP A 181 9.52 -1.16 -14.56
C ASP A 181 8.01 -1.31 -14.26
N PHE A 182 7.65 -2.38 -13.55
CA PHE A 182 6.26 -2.71 -13.21
C PHE A 182 5.95 -2.58 -11.70
N THR A 183 6.94 -2.28 -10.87
CA THR A 183 6.78 -2.21 -9.40
C THR A 183 6.81 -0.78 -8.88
N THR A 184 7.54 0.13 -9.54
CA THR A 184 7.54 1.54 -9.16
C THR A 184 6.18 2.15 -9.49
N PRO A 185 5.47 2.76 -8.54
CA PRO A 185 4.20 3.41 -8.81
C PRO A 185 4.31 4.54 -9.82
N SER A 186 3.25 4.73 -10.60
CA SER A 186 3.12 5.84 -11.55
C SER A 186 2.36 7.01 -10.91
N CYS A 187 2.62 8.24 -11.35
CA CYS A 187 1.82 9.39 -10.94
C CYS A 187 0.43 9.33 -11.62
N PRO A 188 -0.70 9.39 -10.90
CA PRO A 188 -2.04 9.33 -11.51
C PRO A 188 -2.39 10.55 -12.38
N ILE A 189 -1.56 11.60 -12.36
CA ILE A 189 -1.80 12.86 -13.09
C ILE A 189 -0.97 12.92 -14.38
N CYS A 190 0.31 12.55 -14.35
CA CYS A 190 1.22 12.64 -15.49
C CYS A 190 1.70 11.29 -16.02
N MET A 191 1.33 10.18 -15.37
CA MET A 191 1.69 8.79 -15.70
C MET A 191 3.19 8.47 -15.70
N LYS A 192 4.06 9.39 -15.30
CA LYS A 192 5.50 9.13 -15.10
C LYS A 192 5.72 8.35 -13.80
N LYS A 193 6.76 7.52 -13.76
CA LYS A 193 7.18 6.79 -12.57
C LYS A 193 7.55 7.76 -11.44
N LEU A 194 7.12 7.43 -10.24
CA LEU A 194 7.43 8.19 -9.04
C LEU A 194 8.89 7.95 -8.63
N GLN A 195 9.46 8.93 -7.94
CA GLN A 195 10.79 8.83 -7.35
C GLN A 195 10.66 8.49 -5.88
N ARG A 196 11.54 7.62 -5.42
CA ARG A 196 11.72 7.37 -3.99
C ARG A 196 12.39 8.60 -3.37
N ILE A 197 11.71 9.25 -2.44
CA ILE A 197 12.22 10.36 -1.66
C ILE A 197 12.41 9.87 -0.23
N GLU A 198 13.65 9.88 0.26
CA GLU A 198 13.93 9.57 1.65
C GLU A 198 13.41 10.69 2.54
N GLN A 199 12.68 10.32 3.59
CA GLN A 199 12.19 11.28 4.55
C GLN A 199 13.32 11.52 5.56
N GLU A 200 13.98 12.67 5.47
CA GLU A 200 14.85 13.14 6.55
C GLU A 200 14.02 13.21 7.83
N PHE A 201 14.46 12.51 8.87
CA PHE A 201 13.79 12.54 10.16
C PHE A 201 13.70 14.00 10.64
N LEU A 202 12.53 14.38 11.15
CA LEU A 202 12.54 15.24 12.33
C LEU A 202 13.04 14.36 13.47
N GLU A 203 14.31 14.50 13.84
CA GLU A 203 14.82 13.94 15.08
C GLU A 203 13.84 14.31 16.20
N LEU A 204 13.29 13.31 16.91
CA LEU A 204 12.47 13.62 18.08
C LEU A 204 13.35 14.43 19.04
N PRO A 205 12.88 15.60 19.50
CA PRO A 205 13.72 16.48 20.29
C PRO A 205 14.15 15.77 21.57
N SER A 206 15.38 16.03 22.02
CA SER A 206 15.76 15.73 23.39
C SER A 206 15.08 16.76 24.31
N ARG A 207 14.51 16.31 25.41
CA ARG A 207 13.82 17.13 26.41
C ARG A 207 14.60 17.06 27.71
N THR A 208 15.07 18.21 28.17
CA THR A 208 15.66 18.36 29.51
C THR A 208 14.67 19.13 30.37
N ILE A 209 14.37 18.58 31.54
CA ILE A 209 13.53 19.21 32.57
C ILE A 209 14.44 19.67 33.68
N ASP A 210 14.56 20.99 33.82
CA ASP A 210 15.46 21.70 34.74
C ASP A 210 14.74 22.61 35.73
N MET A 211 13.42 22.49 35.81
CA MET A 211 12.57 23.28 36.70
C MET A 211 11.56 22.40 37.42
N ASP A 212 11.22 22.81 38.64
CA ASP A 212 10.17 22.18 39.44
C ASP A 212 8.79 22.51 38.88
N GLY A 213 7.88 21.54 38.91
CA GLY A 213 6.48 21.81 38.59
C GLY A 213 5.68 20.65 38.03
N LEU A 214 4.48 21.02 37.56
CA LEU A 214 3.51 20.11 36.95
C LEU A 214 3.55 20.27 35.44
N ILE A 215 3.80 19.16 34.74
CA ILE A 215 3.77 19.14 33.28
C ILE A 215 2.47 18.48 32.83
N ALA A 216 1.58 19.31 32.27
CA ALA A 216 0.29 18.88 31.75
C ALA A 216 0.35 18.36 30.30
N ASP A 217 1.45 18.60 29.58
CA ASP A 217 1.59 18.25 28.18
C ASP A 217 1.97 16.76 28.00
N SER A 218 1.50 16.15 26.90
CA SER A 218 2.00 14.85 26.47
C SER A 218 3.42 14.99 25.93
N ILE A 219 4.36 14.24 26.50
CA ILE A 219 5.76 14.27 26.08
C ILE A 219 6.07 13.06 25.20
N VAL A 220 6.50 13.34 23.98
CA VAL A 220 7.09 12.36 23.06
C VAL A 220 8.47 12.88 22.64
N CYS A 221 9.52 12.17 23.02
CA CYS A 221 10.92 12.60 22.80
C CYS A 221 11.84 11.42 22.51
N ASP A 222 13.03 11.68 21.96
CA ASP A 222 14.05 10.63 21.86
C ASP A 222 14.68 10.38 23.23
N ARG A 223 15.12 11.46 23.88
CA ARG A 223 15.75 11.43 25.19
C ARG A 223 15.03 12.37 26.15
N LEU A 224 14.63 11.83 27.30
CA LEU A 224 14.17 12.62 28.43
C LEU A 224 15.26 12.66 29.51
N GLU A 225 15.61 13.85 29.98
CA GLU A 225 16.51 14.05 31.10
C GLU A 225 15.85 14.93 32.16
N VAL A 226 15.77 14.42 33.40
CA VAL A 226 15.34 15.20 34.56
C VAL A 226 16.56 15.53 35.39
N THR A 227 16.93 16.81 35.49
CA THR A 227 18.18 17.22 36.13
C THR A 227 18.12 17.09 37.66
N ALA A 228 19.29 17.00 38.27
CA ALA A 228 19.41 16.89 39.72
C ALA A 228 18.84 18.12 40.43
N GLY A 229 18.14 17.89 41.55
CA GLY A 229 17.51 18.95 42.34
C GLY A 229 16.16 19.43 41.82
N CYS A 230 15.63 18.83 40.74
CA CYS A 230 14.31 19.14 40.23
C CYS A 230 13.26 18.15 40.72
N GLU A 231 12.05 18.64 41.03
CA GLU A 231 10.87 17.84 41.36
C GLU A 231 9.76 18.08 40.33
N VAL A 232 9.52 17.09 39.47
CA VAL A 232 8.54 17.17 38.38
C VAL A 232 7.46 16.11 38.51
N THR A 233 6.22 16.51 38.27
CA THR A 233 5.07 15.60 38.16
C THR A 233 4.45 15.71 36.77
N PHE A 234 4.42 14.61 36.04
CA PHE A 234 3.80 14.49 34.72
C PHE A 234 2.34 14.03 34.89
N LEU A 235 1.41 14.83 34.37
CA LEU A 235 -0.03 14.51 34.42
C LEU A 235 -0.47 13.59 33.29
N GLN A 236 0.33 13.47 32.22
CA GLN A 236 0.11 12.59 31.10
C GLN A 236 1.23 11.57 30.98
N GLU A 237 0.96 10.47 30.27
CA GLU A 237 1.95 9.45 29.98
C GLU A 237 3.10 10.01 29.15
N VAL A 238 4.33 9.75 29.61
CA VAL A 238 5.57 10.18 28.95
C VAL A 238 6.12 9.04 28.11
N ARG A 239 6.36 9.31 26.82
CA ARG A 239 6.90 8.34 25.86
C ARG A 239 8.29 8.78 25.40
N ALA A 240 9.29 7.96 25.66
CA ALA A 240 10.67 8.25 25.26
C ALA A 240 11.42 7.00 24.79
N ARG A 241 12.49 7.19 24.00
CA ARG A 241 13.40 6.09 23.66
C ARG A 241 14.38 5.81 24.80
N SER A 242 14.86 6.84 25.47
CA SER A 242 15.70 6.72 26.67
C SER A 242 15.31 7.77 27.70
N ILE A 243 15.31 7.37 28.98
CA ILE A 243 15.00 8.25 30.11
C ILE A 243 16.17 8.24 31.08
N THR A 244 16.63 9.42 31.49
CA THR A 244 17.64 9.61 32.53
C THR A 244 17.08 10.52 33.62
N VAL A 245 17.10 10.07 34.87
CA VAL A 245 16.52 10.80 36.01
C VAL A 245 17.58 11.00 37.07
N ALA A 246 17.98 12.26 37.27
CA ALA A 246 18.89 12.68 38.35
C ALA A 246 18.16 13.45 39.48
N GLY A 247 16.95 13.94 39.23
CA GLY A 247 16.06 14.57 40.22
C GLY A 247 14.92 13.65 40.68
N HIS A 248 13.78 14.23 41.04
CA HIS A 248 12.54 13.53 41.35
C HIS A 248 11.55 13.65 40.19
N ALA A 249 11.07 12.53 39.68
CA ALA A 249 10.09 12.47 38.61
C ALA A 249 8.90 11.59 39.02
N SER A 250 7.67 12.09 38.89
CA SER A 250 6.45 11.35 39.18
C SER A 250 5.52 11.29 37.97
N GLY A 251 4.96 10.12 37.64
CA GLY A 251 4.01 9.96 36.53
C GLY A 251 3.98 8.55 35.93
N ASP A 252 3.37 8.44 34.76
CA ASP A 252 3.36 7.22 33.96
C ASP A 252 4.39 7.32 32.82
N PHE A 253 5.29 6.35 32.73
CA PHE A 253 6.42 6.35 31.80
C PHE A 253 6.44 5.10 30.94
N VAL A 254 6.58 5.30 29.63
CA VAL A 254 6.80 4.22 28.66
C VAL A 254 8.10 4.51 27.92
N CYS A 255 9.08 3.63 28.13
CA CYS A 255 10.42 3.74 27.57
C CYS A 255 10.73 2.55 26.67
N GLU A 256 11.18 2.80 25.44
CA GLU A 256 11.58 1.72 24.51
C GLU A 256 12.97 1.16 24.80
N GLY A 257 13.79 1.91 25.53
CA GLY A 257 15.18 1.60 25.83
C GLY A 257 15.47 1.57 27.34
N PRO A 258 16.68 1.97 27.76
CA PRO A 258 17.05 1.99 29.16
C PRO A 258 16.44 3.20 29.88
N VAL A 259 15.92 2.95 31.08
CA VAL A 259 15.68 3.97 32.10
C VAL A 259 16.89 3.97 33.03
N ILE A 260 17.54 5.13 33.19
CA ILE A 260 18.72 5.30 34.03
C ILE A 260 18.35 6.22 35.19
N LEU A 261 18.39 5.70 36.41
CA LEU A 261 18.32 6.51 37.62
C LEU A 261 19.75 6.86 38.03
N GLU A 262 20.09 8.13 37.93
CA GLU A 262 21.38 8.69 38.35
C GLU A 262 21.44 8.83 39.88
N LYS A 263 22.61 9.25 40.39
CA LYS A 263 22.87 9.33 41.84
C LYS A 263 21.86 10.26 42.53
N GLY A 264 21.04 9.70 43.43
CA GLY A 264 20.01 10.45 44.16
C GLY A 264 18.72 10.70 43.36
N GLY A 265 18.58 10.10 42.17
CA GLY A 265 17.39 10.24 41.35
C GLY A 265 16.24 9.36 41.86
N THR A 266 15.04 9.92 41.94
CA THR A 266 13.83 9.21 42.36
C THR A 266 12.82 9.20 41.23
N LEU A 267 12.31 8.03 40.87
CA LEU A 267 11.24 7.87 39.89
C LEU A 267 10.02 7.24 40.58
N SER A 268 8.88 7.91 40.53
CA SER A 268 7.65 7.52 41.22
C SER A 268 6.50 7.30 40.22
N GLY A 269 5.74 6.21 40.36
CA GLY A 269 4.59 5.91 39.50
C GLY A 269 4.71 4.62 38.68
N THR A 270 4.06 4.57 37.52
CA THR A 270 4.05 3.37 36.65
C THR A 270 5.11 3.50 35.58
N VAL A 271 6.05 2.56 35.51
CA VAL A 271 7.16 2.59 34.56
C VAL A 271 7.19 1.30 33.75
N ALA A 272 7.05 1.42 32.44
CA ALA A 272 7.23 0.33 31.49
C ALA A 272 8.50 0.57 30.67
N ALA A 273 9.50 -0.31 30.80
CA ALA A 273 10.78 -0.16 30.10
C ALA A 273 11.42 -1.50 29.73
N ARG A 274 12.41 -1.49 28.82
CA ARG A 274 13.19 -2.70 28.50
C ARG A 274 14.23 -3.03 29.55
N SER A 275 14.87 -2.01 30.11
CA SER A 275 15.89 -2.17 31.14
C SER A 275 15.85 -0.99 32.09
N LEU A 276 16.23 -1.26 33.33
CA LEU A 276 16.37 -0.27 34.38
C LEU A 276 17.80 -0.36 34.92
N VAL A 277 18.49 0.77 34.92
CA VAL A 277 19.81 0.92 35.52
C VAL A 277 19.68 1.88 36.69
N VAL A 278 19.91 1.41 37.90
CA VAL A 278 19.86 2.21 39.12
C VAL A 278 21.28 2.42 39.62
N ARG A 279 21.72 3.68 39.70
CA ARG A 279 23.02 4.05 40.28
C ARG A 279 22.88 4.32 41.78
N ASP A 280 24.02 4.50 42.45
CA ASP A 280 24.08 4.66 43.91
C ASP A 280 23.11 5.72 44.44
N GLY A 281 22.19 5.32 45.31
CA GLY A 281 21.18 6.22 45.89
C GLY A 281 20.01 6.57 44.96
N GLY A 282 19.87 5.90 43.81
CA GLY A 282 18.67 5.98 42.97
C GLY A 282 17.54 5.14 43.55
N GLU A 283 16.31 5.66 43.48
CA GLU A 283 15.13 5.02 44.05
C GLU A 283 13.99 4.94 43.02
N LEU A 284 13.37 3.77 42.93
CA LEU A 284 12.14 3.58 42.15
C LEU A 284 10.98 3.29 43.11
N LEU A 285 9.96 4.14 43.08
CA LEU A 285 8.79 4.07 43.95
C LEU A 285 7.53 3.85 43.12
N GLY A 286 7.19 2.61 42.84
CA GLY A 286 5.97 2.30 42.12
C GLY A 286 6.00 0.95 41.41
N GLN A 287 5.26 0.86 40.31
CA GLN A 287 5.14 -0.36 39.54
C GLN A 287 6.11 -0.33 38.37
N PHE A 288 6.99 -1.33 38.28
CA PHE A 288 7.87 -1.53 37.13
C PHE A 288 7.38 -2.70 36.30
N ARG A 289 7.27 -2.50 34.98
CA ARG A 289 6.97 -3.56 34.02
C ARG A 289 8.09 -3.66 33.00
N ILE A 290 8.67 -4.85 32.88
CA ILE A 290 9.59 -5.15 31.80
C ILE A 290 8.79 -5.39 30.52
N LEU A 291 9.16 -4.66 29.48
CA LEU A 291 8.62 -4.84 28.14
C LEU A 291 9.31 -6.04 27.45
N GLU A 292 8.66 -7.22 27.47
CA GLU A 292 9.12 -8.44 26.82
C GLU A 292 8.56 -8.58 25.39
N GLY A 293 9.41 -8.96 24.43
CA GLY A 293 9.03 -9.23 23.04
C GLY A 293 9.52 -8.20 22.00
N GLU A 294 9.28 -8.52 20.71
CA GLU A 294 9.40 -7.58 19.60
C GLU A 294 8.26 -6.56 19.66
N LEU A 295 8.39 -5.57 20.54
CA LEU A 295 7.61 -4.36 20.41
C LEU A 295 8.14 -3.58 19.21
N GLY A 296 7.34 -3.54 18.15
CA GLY A 296 7.44 -2.47 17.16
C GLY A 296 7.49 -1.16 17.94
N SER A 297 8.49 -0.33 17.66
CA SER A 297 8.62 1.00 18.26
C SER A 297 7.24 1.68 18.22
N PHE A 298 6.80 2.24 19.35
CA PHE A 298 5.61 3.09 19.42
C PHE A 298 5.77 4.31 18.54
N VAL A 299 7.02 4.67 18.23
CA VAL A 299 7.40 5.39 17.03
C VAL A 299 7.58 4.35 15.93
N LYS A 300 6.49 3.90 15.28
CA LYS A 300 6.59 3.10 14.03
C LYS A 300 7.76 3.70 13.25
N PRO A 301 8.82 2.96 12.86
CA PRO A 301 9.86 3.56 12.04
C PRO A 301 9.10 4.07 10.83
N ALA A 302 8.88 5.40 10.82
CA ALA A 302 8.08 6.03 9.82
C ALA A 302 8.75 5.58 8.54
N VAL A 303 7.96 4.90 7.71
CA VAL A 303 8.24 4.61 6.31
C VAL A 303 9.34 5.59 5.85
N ARG A 304 10.58 5.09 5.78
CA ARG A 304 11.80 5.93 5.73
C ARG A 304 11.91 6.73 4.43
N TRP A 305 10.93 6.55 3.56
CA TRP A 305 10.86 7.11 2.24
C TRP A 305 9.45 6.97 1.70
N HIS A 306 9.01 7.92 0.88
CA HIS A 306 7.74 7.83 0.15
C HIS A 306 8.02 7.99 -1.34
N TRP A 307 7.09 7.54 -2.15
CA TRP A 307 7.09 7.81 -3.58
C TRP A 307 6.50 9.19 -3.83
N ARG A 308 7.22 10.02 -4.57
CA ARG A 308 6.77 11.35 -4.98
C ARG A 308 6.97 11.55 -6.47
N CYS A 309 6.07 12.29 -7.09
CA CYS A 309 6.31 12.72 -8.46
C CYS A 309 7.45 13.74 -8.44
N ALA A 310 8.46 13.56 -9.29
CA ALA A 310 9.60 14.46 -9.44
C ALA A 310 9.23 15.89 -9.88
N GLY A 311 7.93 16.17 -10.05
CA GLY A 311 7.43 17.28 -10.83
C GLY A 311 7.65 16.98 -12.31
N ALA A 312 6.57 16.97 -13.08
CA ALA A 312 6.69 16.82 -14.52
C ALA A 312 5.79 17.84 -15.20
N ASP A 313 6.44 18.76 -15.90
CA ASP A 313 5.87 19.61 -16.95
C ASP A 313 4.88 20.69 -16.45
N GLY A 314 5.16 21.29 -15.28
CA GLY A 314 4.43 22.48 -14.81
C GLY A 314 3.05 22.21 -14.19
N ARG A 315 2.66 20.94 -13.98
CA ARG A 315 1.41 20.59 -13.30
C ARG A 315 1.59 20.61 -11.78
N LEU A 316 1.11 21.66 -11.12
CA LEU A 316 1.18 21.84 -9.67
C LEU A 316 0.49 20.69 -8.90
N GLU A 317 -0.51 20.06 -9.49
CA GLU A 317 -1.26 18.95 -8.87
C GLU A 317 -0.38 17.72 -8.60
N CYS A 318 0.68 17.49 -9.40
CA CYS A 318 1.63 16.40 -9.20
C CYS A 318 2.37 16.48 -7.85
N ALA A 319 2.52 17.69 -7.29
CA ALA A 319 3.26 17.90 -6.05
C ALA A 319 2.58 17.28 -4.82
N TRP A 320 1.27 17.02 -4.92
CA TRP A 320 0.44 16.44 -3.86
C TRP A 320 0.37 14.91 -3.91
N VAL A 321 0.89 14.29 -4.97
CA VAL A 321 0.93 12.82 -5.09
C VAL A 321 2.06 12.30 -4.22
N VAL A 322 1.69 11.69 -3.09
CA VAL A 322 2.59 11.04 -2.14
C VAL A 322 2.06 9.64 -1.83
N PHE A 323 2.87 8.64 -2.14
CA PHE A 323 2.51 7.23 -2.00
C PHE A 323 3.44 6.53 -1.01
N GLU A 324 2.85 5.79 -0.09
CA GLU A 324 3.58 4.96 0.88
C GLU A 324 4.15 3.72 0.17
N PRO A 325 5.32 3.20 0.57
CA PRO A 325 5.83 1.96 0.03
C PRO A 325 5.02 0.78 0.56
N HIS A 326 4.74 -0.17 -0.31
CA HIS A 326 4.26 -1.49 0.08
C HIS A 326 5.46 -2.36 0.47
N GLN A 327 5.34 -3.12 1.55
CA GLN A 327 6.36 -4.09 1.99
C GLN A 327 6.03 -5.50 1.49
#